data_AF-A0A3N4LHL6-F1
#
_entry.id   AF-A0A3N4LHL6-F1
#
_cell.length_a   1.000
_cell.length_b   1.000
_cell.length_c   1.000
_cell.angle_alpha   90.00
_cell.angle_beta   90.00
_cell.angle_gamma   90.00
#
_symmetry.space_group_name_H-M   'P 1'
#
loop_
_entity.id
_entity.type
_entity.pdbx_description
1 polymer ?
#
loop_
_entity_poly.entity_id
_entity_poly.type
_entity_poly.pdbx_seq_one_letter_code
_entity_poly.pdbx_strand_id
1 'polypeptide(L)'
;PPTIPADIYNAFLHPAVPLTIAILYATTVHYYNSKATGQPYWLSKTKAFKYGVLLHNLGLAVYSLWTFIGMTRILHGTIIGPNLLSGGYSNFSSSSSHLTIDVSGTELVRPGLWNAGLGYYGWIFYLSKFYEVIDTMIIIAKGKKSSSLQTYHHAGAMVSMWAGIRWMAPPIWIFCWYNSGIHTLMYTYYTLSTLNIRVPNAIKRSLTTMQITQFLVGGSGAAIHLFIKYRASGEDGEYVRCLSHMGQELAVVINCVYLTPLTFLFVRFFIRSYLSPGKS
;
A
#
# COMPACT_ATOMS: atom_id res chain seq x y z
N PRO A 1 -2.02 -14.13 13.10
CA PRO A 1 -2.55 -12.75 13.11
C PRO A 1 -3.85 -12.71 13.92
N PRO A 2 -4.19 -11.61 14.61
CA PRO A 2 -5.46 -11.49 15.32
C PRO A 2 -6.64 -11.59 14.35
N THR A 3 -7.76 -12.17 14.80
CA THR A 3 -8.99 -12.33 14.02
C THR A 3 -9.69 -10.99 13.84
N ILE A 4 -10.04 -10.63 12.60
CA ILE A 4 -10.77 -9.40 12.28
C ILE A 4 -12.27 -9.67 12.46
N PRO A 5 -13.01 -8.91 13.29
CA PRO A 5 -14.45 -9.08 13.43
C PRO A 5 -15.17 -8.90 12.08
N ALA A 6 -16.02 -9.87 11.73
CA ALA A 6 -16.69 -9.90 10.42
C ALA A 6 -17.57 -8.66 10.20
N ASP A 7 -18.23 -8.15 11.24
CA ASP A 7 -19.10 -6.98 11.16
C ASP A 7 -18.31 -5.72 10.75
N ILE A 8 -17.15 -5.52 11.38
CA ILE A 8 -16.27 -4.38 11.07
C ILE A 8 -15.71 -4.53 9.66
N TYR A 9 -15.28 -5.74 9.28
CA TYR A 9 -14.75 -6.02 7.95
C TYR A 9 -15.78 -5.69 6.86
N ASN A 10 -17.01 -6.19 7.01
CA ASN A 10 -18.08 -5.97 6.05
C ASN A 10 -18.55 -4.52 6.02
N ALA A 11 -18.64 -3.84 7.18
CA ALA A 11 -19.04 -2.44 7.25
C ALA A 11 -18.09 -1.53 6.49
N PHE A 12 -16.78 -1.66 6.70
CA PHE A 12 -15.78 -0.84 6.01
C PHE A 12 -15.65 -1.21 4.52
N LEU A 13 -15.98 -2.45 4.12
CA LEU A 13 -16.03 -2.85 2.71
C LEU A 13 -17.31 -2.45 1.98
N HIS A 14 -18.28 -1.84 2.64
CA HIS A 14 -19.43 -1.29 1.95
C HIS A 14 -18.97 -0.18 0.99
N PRO A 15 -19.31 -0.21 -0.32
CA PRO A 15 -18.78 0.73 -1.32
C PRO A 15 -19.02 2.19 -0.99
N ALA A 16 -20.10 2.50 -0.26
CA ALA A 16 -20.38 3.86 0.18
C ALA A 16 -19.30 4.41 1.12
N VAL A 17 -18.64 3.59 1.95
CA VAL A 17 -17.65 4.07 2.93
C VAL A 17 -16.44 4.74 2.26
N PRO A 18 -15.65 4.07 1.40
CA PRO A 18 -14.50 4.71 0.74
C PRO A 18 -14.93 5.87 -0.16
N LEU A 19 -16.07 5.77 -0.85
CA LEU A 19 -16.54 6.84 -1.74
C LEU A 19 -16.97 8.09 -0.97
N THR A 20 -17.79 7.93 0.07
CA THR A 20 -18.26 9.07 0.88
C THR A 20 -17.10 9.73 1.61
N ILE A 21 -16.19 8.97 2.20
CA ILE A 21 -15.02 9.53 2.88
C ILE A 21 -14.10 10.23 1.89
N ALA A 22 -13.84 9.65 0.70
CA ALA A 22 -13.00 10.29 -0.32
C ALA A 22 -13.61 11.60 -0.85
N ILE A 23 -14.93 11.63 -1.09
CA ILE A 23 -15.64 12.84 -1.55
C ILE A 23 -15.64 13.90 -0.44
N LEU A 24 -15.97 13.51 0.79
CA LEU A 24 -15.95 14.42 1.94
C LEU A 24 -14.55 14.99 2.16
N TYR A 25 -13.52 14.15 2.07
CA TYR A 25 -12.12 14.57 2.14
C TYR A 25 -11.77 15.57 1.03
N ALA A 26 -12.07 15.25 -0.23
CA ALA A 26 -11.73 16.11 -1.37
C ALA A 26 -12.45 17.47 -1.30
N THR A 27 -13.73 17.47 -0.95
CA THR A 27 -14.55 18.70 -0.78
C THR A 27 -14.05 19.55 0.38
N THR A 28 -13.74 18.92 1.52
CA THR A 28 -13.17 19.59 2.70
C THR A 28 -11.83 20.25 2.34
N VAL A 29 -10.93 19.52 1.69
CA VAL A 29 -9.63 20.06 1.28
C VAL A 29 -9.79 21.22 0.30
N HIS A 30 -10.71 21.10 -0.68
CA HIS A 30 -10.99 22.18 -1.62
C HIS A 30 -11.49 23.45 -0.91
N TYR A 31 -12.42 23.30 0.04
CA TYR A 31 -12.95 24.40 0.85
C TYR A 31 -11.86 25.08 1.70
N TYR A 32 -11.04 24.32 2.41
CA TYR A 32 -9.98 24.93 3.22
C TYR A 32 -8.85 25.52 2.37
N ASN A 33 -8.55 24.93 1.20
CA ASN A 33 -7.59 25.49 0.25
C ASN A 33 -8.03 26.84 -0.32
N SER A 34 -9.35 27.02 -0.58
CA SER A 34 -9.88 28.31 -1.06
C SER A 34 -9.80 29.39 0.02
N LYS A 35 -9.91 29.00 1.30
CA LYS A 35 -9.79 29.90 2.46
C LYS A 35 -8.38 30.05 3.03
N ALA A 36 -7.38 29.36 2.47
CA ALA A 36 -6.04 29.37 3.03
C ALA A 36 -5.37 30.74 2.90
N THR A 37 -5.13 31.38 4.06
CA THR A 37 -4.51 32.71 4.19
C THR A 37 -2.97 32.67 4.20
N GLY A 38 -2.37 31.47 4.19
CA GLY A 38 -0.92 31.29 4.30
C GLY A 38 -0.37 31.39 5.72
N GLN A 39 -1.20 31.77 6.70
CA GLN A 39 -0.81 31.90 8.10
C GLN A 39 -1.16 30.62 8.89
N PRO A 40 -0.25 30.12 9.75
CA PRO A 40 -0.51 28.94 10.55
C PRO A 40 -1.60 29.20 11.58
N TYR A 41 -2.54 28.25 11.73
CA TYR A 41 -3.60 28.34 12.74
C TYR A 41 -3.00 28.31 14.15
N TRP A 42 -3.70 28.91 15.13
CA TRP A 42 -3.21 29.03 16.52
C TRP A 42 -2.81 27.67 17.12
N LEU A 43 -3.59 26.61 16.85
CA LEU A 43 -3.34 25.25 17.34
C LEU A 43 -1.98 24.72 16.88
N SER A 44 -1.57 25.04 15.65
CA SER A 44 -0.32 24.53 15.05
C SER A 44 0.95 25.08 15.71
N LYS A 45 0.81 26.17 16.49
CA LYS A 45 1.93 26.80 17.22
C LYS A 45 2.21 26.12 18.56
N THR A 46 1.26 25.35 19.08
CA THR A 46 1.37 24.69 20.39
C THR A 46 2.44 23.59 20.40
N LYS A 47 3.09 23.37 21.55
CA LYS A 47 4.04 22.25 21.71
C LYS A 47 3.34 20.90 21.52
N ALA A 48 2.11 20.77 22.03
CA ALA A 48 1.28 19.58 21.87
C ALA A 48 1.09 19.21 20.40
N PHE A 49 0.77 20.18 19.53
CA PHE A 49 0.66 19.93 18.09
C PHE A 49 1.97 19.47 17.47
N LYS A 50 3.11 20.09 17.82
CA LYS A 50 4.41 19.69 17.29
C LYS A 50 4.79 18.26 17.69
N TYR A 51 4.60 17.89 18.96
CA TYR A 51 4.81 16.52 19.42
C TYR A 51 3.81 15.55 18.78
N GLY A 52 2.55 15.94 18.60
CA GLY A 52 1.55 15.15 17.90
C GLY A 52 1.96 14.86 16.44
N VAL A 53 2.45 15.86 15.71
CA VAL A 53 2.95 15.68 14.34
C VAL A 53 4.20 14.80 14.30
N LEU A 54 5.10 14.91 15.28
CA LEU A 54 6.26 14.03 15.40
C LEU A 54 5.83 12.57 15.62
N LEU A 55 4.94 12.33 16.60
CA LEU A 55 4.41 11.00 16.90
C LEU A 55 3.65 10.41 15.73
N HIS A 56 2.88 11.22 15.01
CA HIS A 56 2.16 10.81 13.80
C HIS A 56 3.11 10.32 12.71
N ASN A 57 4.12 11.12 12.35
CA ASN A 57 5.10 10.75 11.32
C ASN A 57 5.92 9.53 11.74
N LEU A 58 6.37 9.47 13.00
CA LEU A 58 7.14 8.34 13.52
C LEU A 58 6.29 7.07 13.54
N GLY A 59 5.04 7.17 14.00
CA GLY A 59 4.10 6.05 14.03
C GLY A 59 3.84 5.49 12.64
N LEU A 60 3.61 6.36 11.64
CA LEU A 60 3.44 5.95 10.26
C LEU A 60 4.70 5.35 9.64
N ALA A 61 5.89 5.84 10.01
CA ALA A 61 7.16 5.24 9.58
C ALA A 61 7.33 3.82 10.13
N VAL A 62 7.10 3.62 11.43
CA VAL A 62 7.20 2.30 12.09
C VAL A 62 6.15 1.33 11.54
N TYR A 63 4.91 1.80 11.38
CA TYR A 63 3.83 1.01 10.80
C TYR A 63 4.13 0.59 9.36
N SER A 64 4.63 1.51 8.54
CA SER A 64 5.01 1.21 7.15
C SER A 64 6.16 0.21 7.10
N LEU A 65 7.15 0.33 7.99
CA LEU A 65 8.27 -0.60 8.08
C LEU A 65 7.81 -1.99 8.50
N TRP A 66 6.93 -2.07 9.50
CA TRP A 66 6.34 -3.33 9.96
C TRP A 66 5.56 -4.02 8.83
N THR A 67 4.79 -3.25 8.06
CA THR A 67 4.05 -3.76 6.89
C THR A 67 5.02 -4.26 5.83
N PHE A 68 6.08 -3.50 5.52
CA PHE A 68 7.08 -3.88 4.53
C PHE A 68 7.82 -5.18 4.89
N ILE A 69 8.26 -5.30 6.15
CA ILE A 69 8.92 -6.50 6.67
C ILE A 69 7.96 -7.69 6.64
N GLY A 70 6.72 -7.50 7.10
CA GLY A 70 5.69 -8.54 7.09
C GLY A 70 5.41 -9.07 5.69
N MET A 71 5.20 -8.16 4.73
CA MET A 71 4.98 -8.50 3.33
C MET A 71 6.20 -9.21 2.71
N THR A 72 7.41 -8.75 3.02
CA THR A 72 8.64 -9.40 2.54
C THR A 72 8.76 -10.84 3.06
N ARG A 73 8.44 -11.08 4.33
CA ARG A 73 8.44 -12.43 4.92
C ARG A 73 7.41 -13.35 4.26
N ILE A 74 6.19 -12.85 4.00
CA ILE A 74 5.13 -13.61 3.33
C ILE A 74 5.53 -13.93 1.88
N LEU A 75 6.03 -12.95 1.14
CA LEU A 75 6.48 -13.15 -0.24
C LEU A 75 7.65 -14.14 -0.30
N HIS A 76 8.64 -14.00 0.58
CA HIS A 76 9.76 -14.94 0.67
C HIS A 76 9.28 -16.35 1.02
N GLY A 77 8.39 -16.51 2.00
CA GLY A 77 7.84 -17.82 2.38
C GLY A 77 6.97 -18.46 1.29
N THR A 78 6.28 -17.66 0.48
CA THR A 78 5.39 -18.15 -0.58
C THR A 78 6.13 -18.45 -1.89
N ILE A 79 7.10 -17.60 -2.26
CA ILE A 79 7.86 -17.67 -3.52
C ILE A 79 9.16 -18.50 -3.35
N ILE A 80 9.86 -18.33 -2.23
CA ILE A 80 11.17 -18.96 -1.88
C ILE A 80 11.00 -19.87 -0.66
N GLY A 81 9.80 -20.42 -0.45
CA GLY A 81 9.58 -21.41 0.60
C GLY A 81 10.49 -22.64 0.41
N PRO A 82 10.95 -23.27 1.50
CA PRO A 82 11.98 -24.32 1.48
C PRO A 82 11.66 -25.52 0.57
N ASN A 83 10.41 -25.71 0.14
CA ASN A 83 10.01 -26.84 -0.72
C ASN A 83 10.53 -26.77 -2.18
N LEU A 84 11.30 -25.74 -2.58
CA LEU A 84 12.00 -25.76 -3.88
C LEU A 84 13.42 -26.33 -3.78
N LEU A 85 14.00 -26.43 -2.57
CA LEU A 85 15.33 -27.03 -2.34
C LEU A 85 15.35 -28.12 -1.24
N SER A 86 14.27 -28.28 -0.47
CA SER A 86 14.05 -29.34 0.52
C SER A 86 13.06 -30.36 -0.06
N GLY A 87 13.53 -31.11 -1.06
CA GLY A 87 13.15 -32.52 -1.11
C GLY A 87 13.78 -33.18 0.11
N GLY A 88 12.98 -33.40 1.15
CA GLY A 88 13.41 -34.09 2.37
C GLY A 88 14.12 -33.20 3.40
N TYR A 89 14.15 -33.71 4.63
CA TYR A 89 14.71 -33.15 5.87
C TYR A 89 13.74 -32.37 6.77
N SER A 90 12.78 -33.12 7.32
CA SER A 90 12.37 -32.93 8.71
C SER A 90 12.72 -34.18 9.53
N ASN A 91 13.92 -34.20 10.11
CA ASN A 91 14.22 -34.90 11.37
C ASN A 91 13.69 -33.97 12.50
N PHE A 92 13.19 -34.36 13.67
CA PHE A 92 13.04 -35.63 14.38
C PHE A 92 12.24 -35.30 15.66
N SER A 93 11.31 -36.17 16.05
CA SER A 93 10.81 -36.25 17.42
C SER A 93 10.34 -37.68 17.67
N SER A 94 11.08 -38.38 18.52
CA SER A 94 10.89 -39.78 18.87
C SER A 94 9.62 -39.96 19.69
N SER A 95 8.75 -40.89 19.28
CA SER A 95 8.29 -42.02 20.09
C SER A 95 7.22 -42.81 19.36
N SER A 96 7.45 -44.13 19.32
CA SER A 96 6.45 -45.21 19.16
C SER A 96 5.93 -45.53 17.75
N SER A 97 6.64 -46.47 17.13
CA SER A 97 6.11 -47.67 16.45
C SER A 97 4.84 -47.49 15.60
N HIS A 98 5.01 -47.14 14.34
CA HIS A 98 4.43 -47.79 13.14
C HIS A 98 4.80 -46.93 11.92
N LEU A 99 5.66 -47.46 11.04
CA LEU A 99 6.10 -46.77 9.84
C LEU A 99 5.15 -47.17 8.70
N THR A 100 4.10 -46.38 8.52
CA THR A 100 3.23 -46.43 7.34
C THR A 100 3.37 -45.10 6.61
N ILE A 101 4.09 -45.11 5.48
CA ILE A 101 4.01 -44.02 4.52
C ILE A 101 2.73 -44.26 3.72
N ASP A 102 1.65 -43.59 4.15
CA ASP A 102 0.41 -43.53 3.38
C ASP A 102 0.55 -42.40 2.35
N VAL A 103 0.83 -42.77 1.09
CA VAL A 103 0.74 -41.87 -0.06
C VAL A 103 -0.72 -41.88 -0.53
N SER A 104 -1.58 -41.27 0.27
CA SER A 104 -2.98 -41.03 -0.08
C SER A 104 -3.27 -39.53 -0.04
N GLY A 105 -3.09 -38.88 -1.19
CA GLY A 105 -3.98 -37.80 -1.62
C GLY A 105 -4.13 -36.53 -0.78
N THR A 106 -3.18 -36.15 0.07
CA THR A 106 -3.15 -34.76 0.58
C THR A 106 -2.10 -33.97 -0.19
N GLU A 107 -2.55 -33.36 -1.28
CA GLU A 107 -1.90 -32.14 -1.76
C GLU A 107 -1.64 -31.26 -0.54
N LEU A 108 -0.37 -31.00 -0.26
CA LEU A 108 0.04 -29.99 0.70
C LEU A 108 -0.42 -28.64 0.13
N VAL A 109 -1.71 -28.32 0.28
CA VAL A 109 -2.37 -27.15 -0.28
C VAL A 109 -1.56 -25.94 0.17
N ARG A 110 -0.75 -25.37 -0.72
CA ARG A 110 -0.12 -24.08 -0.46
C ARG A 110 -1.29 -23.11 -0.23
N PRO A 111 -1.49 -22.54 0.98
CA PRO A 111 -2.49 -21.50 1.12
C PRO A 111 -2.12 -20.40 0.14
N GLY A 112 -3.01 -20.07 -0.80
CA GLY A 112 -2.77 -19.00 -1.76
C GLY A 112 -2.29 -17.74 -1.04
N LEU A 113 -1.51 -16.89 -1.72
CA LEU A 113 -0.84 -15.72 -1.11
C LEU A 113 -1.77 -14.89 -0.20
N TRP A 114 -3.05 -14.78 -0.57
CA TRP A 114 -4.13 -14.22 0.25
C TRP A 114 -4.20 -14.80 1.67
N ASN A 115 -4.33 -16.13 1.77
CA ASN A 115 -4.45 -16.89 3.02
C ASN A 115 -3.11 -16.98 3.77
N ALA A 116 -1.98 -16.87 3.07
CA ALA A 116 -0.65 -16.83 3.68
C ALA A 116 -0.39 -15.55 4.51
N GLY A 117 -1.26 -14.54 4.39
CA GLY A 117 -1.22 -13.33 5.21
C GLY A 117 -1.46 -12.04 4.43
N LEU A 118 -1.49 -12.08 3.10
CA LEU A 118 -1.76 -10.91 2.27
C LEU A 118 -3.13 -10.29 2.58
N GLY A 119 -4.16 -11.10 2.88
CA GLY A 119 -5.47 -10.57 3.26
C GLY A 119 -5.42 -9.75 4.55
N TYR A 120 -4.66 -10.22 5.56
CA TYR A 120 -4.50 -9.51 6.82
C TYR A 120 -3.71 -8.21 6.67
N TYR A 121 -2.52 -8.26 6.05
CA TYR A 121 -1.71 -7.07 5.82
C TYR A 121 -2.39 -6.09 4.88
N GLY A 122 -3.03 -6.59 3.83
CA GLY A 122 -3.84 -5.79 2.91
C GLY A 122 -4.99 -5.08 3.62
N TRP A 123 -5.67 -5.74 4.56
CA TRP A 123 -6.76 -5.14 5.33
C TRP A 123 -6.27 -3.97 6.20
N ILE A 124 -5.22 -4.17 6.98
CA ILE A 124 -4.68 -3.11 7.84
C ILE A 124 -4.12 -1.96 6.97
N PHE A 125 -3.50 -2.30 5.84
CA PHE A 125 -3.01 -1.34 4.86
C PHE A 125 -4.12 -0.56 4.16
N TYR A 126 -5.28 -1.17 3.92
CA TYR A 126 -6.47 -0.46 3.48
C TYR A 126 -6.95 0.55 4.53
N LEU A 127 -7.05 0.13 5.80
CA LEU A 127 -7.45 1.02 6.89
C LEU A 127 -6.48 2.20 7.06
N SER A 128 -5.17 2.00 6.86
CA SER A 128 -4.20 3.08 6.98
C SER A 128 -4.41 4.20 5.97
N LYS A 129 -5.03 3.94 4.80
CA LYS A 129 -5.32 5.00 3.81
C LYS A 129 -6.32 6.03 4.29
N PHE A 130 -7.25 5.64 5.16
CA PHE A 130 -8.14 6.58 5.83
C PHE A 130 -7.40 7.42 6.87
N TYR A 131 -6.47 6.80 7.61
CA TYR A 131 -5.68 7.50 8.62
C TYR A 131 -4.70 8.51 7.99
N GLU A 132 -4.11 8.20 6.83
CA GLU A 132 -3.20 9.08 6.09
C GLU A 132 -3.83 10.43 5.68
N VAL A 133 -5.16 10.58 5.75
CA VAL A 133 -5.85 11.88 5.58
C VAL A 133 -5.35 12.94 6.57
N ILE A 134 -4.90 12.51 7.75
CA ILE A 134 -4.35 13.39 8.78
C ILE A 134 -3.13 14.15 8.26
N ASP A 135 -2.34 13.60 7.32
CA ASP A 135 -1.23 14.33 6.68
C ASP A 135 -1.72 15.64 6.06
N THR A 136 -2.87 15.57 5.39
CA THR A 136 -3.48 16.74 4.75
C THR A 136 -4.03 17.72 5.78
N MET A 137 -4.63 17.22 6.85
CA MET A 137 -5.11 18.05 7.97
C MET A 137 -3.95 18.80 8.63
N ILE A 138 -2.80 18.16 8.84
CA ILE A 138 -1.60 18.79 9.40
C ILE A 138 -1.09 19.91 8.48
N ILE A 139 -1.09 19.71 7.17
CA ILE A 139 -0.66 20.73 6.19
C ILE A 139 -1.57 21.95 6.24
N ILE A 140 -2.89 21.74 6.23
CA ILE A 140 -3.90 22.80 6.32
C ILE A 140 -3.77 23.53 7.67
N ALA A 141 -3.62 22.80 8.78
CA ALA A 141 -3.43 23.38 10.11
C ALA A 141 -2.17 24.25 10.19
N LYS A 142 -1.11 23.91 9.44
CA LYS A 142 0.11 24.73 9.30
C LYS A 142 -0.07 25.94 8.37
N GLY A 143 -1.29 26.22 7.90
CA GLY A 143 -1.62 27.34 7.04
C GLY A 143 -1.22 27.15 5.58
N LYS A 144 -0.75 25.95 5.20
CA LYS A 144 -0.32 25.65 3.84
C LYS A 144 -1.48 25.07 3.04
N LYS A 145 -1.52 25.40 1.74
CA LYS A 145 -2.46 24.77 0.80
C LYS A 145 -2.02 23.32 0.55
N SER A 146 -2.95 22.39 0.70
CA SER A 146 -2.74 21.01 0.25
C SER A 146 -2.66 20.98 -1.27
N SER A 147 -1.67 20.31 -1.82
CA SER A 147 -1.52 20.20 -3.28
C SER A 147 -2.60 19.30 -3.88
N SER A 148 -3.03 19.59 -5.12
CA SER A 148 -3.95 18.70 -5.84
C SER A 148 -3.39 17.28 -6.01
N LEU A 149 -2.06 17.14 -6.05
CA LEU A 149 -1.39 15.84 -6.07
C LEU A 149 -1.72 15.03 -4.81
N GLN A 150 -1.61 15.65 -3.64
CA GLN A 150 -1.88 15.00 -2.37
C GLN A 150 -3.36 14.62 -2.22
N THR A 151 -4.27 15.53 -2.57
CA THR A 151 -5.71 15.25 -2.54
C THR A 151 -6.09 14.11 -3.48
N TYR A 152 -5.58 14.14 -4.72
CA TYR A 152 -5.85 13.07 -5.70
C TYR A 152 -5.30 11.72 -5.23
N HIS A 153 -4.07 11.71 -4.71
CA HIS A 153 -3.42 10.51 -4.19
C HIS A 153 -4.20 9.88 -3.03
N HIS A 154 -4.50 10.62 -1.96
CA HIS A 154 -5.17 10.02 -0.80
C HIS A 154 -6.61 9.60 -1.13
N ALA A 155 -7.37 10.40 -1.89
CA ALA A 155 -8.73 10.05 -2.28
C ALA A 155 -8.76 8.81 -3.19
N GLY A 156 -7.89 8.78 -4.20
CA GLY A 156 -7.80 7.65 -5.13
C GLY A 156 -7.30 6.36 -4.45
N ALA A 157 -6.31 6.48 -3.54
CA ALA A 157 -5.78 5.34 -2.80
C ALA A 157 -6.83 4.63 -1.94
N MET A 158 -7.80 5.35 -1.34
CA MET A 158 -8.89 4.72 -0.58
C MET A 158 -9.77 3.84 -1.48
N VAL A 159 -10.15 4.35 -2.65
CA VAL A 159 -11.02 3.65 -3.60
C VAL A 159 -10.29 2.47 -4.25
N SER A 160 -9.02 2.68 -4.63
CA SER A 160 -8.20 1.66 -5.28
C SER A 160 -7.88 0.50 -4.33
N MET A 161 -7.62 0.80 -3.05
CA MET A 161 -7.40 -0.21 -2.02
C MET A 161 -8.67 -0.95 -1.64
N TRP A 162 -9.81 -0.25 -1.56
CA TRP A 162 -11.11 -0.90 -1.34
C TRP A 162 -11.39 -1.95 -2.42
N ALA A 163 -11.19 -1.59 -3.71
CA ALA A 163 -11.39 -2.51 -4.83
C ALA A 163 -10.50 -3.77 -4.68
N GLY A 164 -9.22 -3.59 -4.38
CA GLY A 164 -8.29 -4.71 -4.21
C GLY A 164 -8.65 -5.65 -3.07
N ILE A 165 -9.12 -5.12 -1.93
CA ILE A 165 -9.54 -5.96 -0.80
C ILE A 165 -10.91 -6.60 -1.02
N ARG A 166 -11.88 -5.84 -1.53
CA ARG A 166 -13.27 -6.29 -1.73
C ARG A 166 -13.36 -7.49 -2.66
N TRP A 167 -12.52 -7.52 -3.69
CA TRP A 167 -12.47 -8.60 -4.69
C TRP A 167 -11.29 -9.56 -4.48
N MET A 168 -10.54 -9.41 -3.38
CA MET A 168 -9.42 -10.27 -3.02
C MET A 168 -8.41 -10.40 -4.17
N ALA A 169 -8.13 -9.29 -4.86
CA ALA A 169 -7.34 -9.27 -6.08
C ALA A 169 -5.87 -9.56 -5.76
N PRO A 170 -5.26 -10.64 -6.28
CA PRO A 170 -3.87 -10.99 -5.96
C PRO A 170 -2.85 -9.86 -6.16
N PRO A 171 -2.91 -9.03 -7.23
CA PRO A 171 -1.91 -7.97 -7.48
C PRO A 171 -1.77 -6.90 -6.39
N ILE A 172 -2.68 -6.85 -5.41
CA ILE A 172 -2.61 -5.92 -4.27
C ILE A 172 -1.30 -6.04 -3.47
N TRP A 173 -0.63 -7.20 -3.50
CA TRP A 173 0.66 -7.38 -2.83
C TRP A 173 1.74 -6.44 -3.36
N ILE A 174 1.75 -6.18 -4.67
CA ILE A 174 2.70 -5.28 -5.33
C ILE A 174 2.54 -3.88 -4.76
N PHE A 175 1.29 -3.43 -4.69
CA PHE A 175 0.96 -2.12 -4.14
C PHE A 175 1.39 -2.03 -2.67
N CYS A 176 1.01 -3.01 -1.84
CA CYS A 176 1.35 -3.02 -0.42
C CYS A 176 2.87 -3.01 -0.20
N TRP A 177 3.63 -3.82 -0.94
CA TRP A 177 5.07 -3.96 -0.76
C TRP A 177 5.84 -2.70 -1.20
N TYR A 178 5.63 -2.22 -2.43
CA TYR A 178 6.31 -1.00 -2.90
C TYR A 178 5.89 0.23 -2.09
N ASN A 179 4.59 0.41 -1.84
CA ASN A 179 4.11 1.60 -1.13
C ASN A 179 4.62 1.64 0.31
N SER A 180 4.56 0.52 1.05
CA SER A 180 5.03 0.48 2.44
C SER A 180 6.54 0.74 2.55
N GLY A 181 7.36 0.24 1.62
CA GLY A 181 8.78 0.55 1.55
C GLY A 181 9.04 2.04 1.34
N ILE A 182 8.39 2.65 0.34
CA ILE A 182 8.55 4.08 0.04
C ILE A 182 7.96 4.97 1.14
N HIS A 183 6.81 4.62 1.71
CA HIS A 183 6.18 5.35 2.82
C HIS A 183 7.06 5.30 4.08
N THR A 184 7.74 4.18 4.35
CA THR A 184 8.72 4.12 5.44
C THR A 184 9.79 5.20 5.28
N LEU A 185 10.39 5.31 4.09
CA LEU A 185 11.43 6.30 3.81
C LEU A 185 10.88 7.74 3.86
N MET A 186 9.69 7.96 3.31
CA MET A 186 9.04 9.26 3.23
C MET A 186 8.63 9.78 4.63
N TYR A 187 8.00 8.96 5.47
CA TYR A 187 7.65 9.35 6.84
C TYR A 187 8.87 9.46 7.75
N THR A 188 9.91 8.66 7.52
CA THR A 188 11.21 8.86 8.19
C THR A 188 11.77 10.23 7.85
N TYR A 189 11.75 10.62 6.58
CA TYR A 189 12.15 11.96 6.14
C TYR A 189 11.32 13.08 6.80
N TYR A 190 9.99 12.93 6.89
CA TYR A 190 9.15 13.92 7.57
C TYR A 190 9.41 13.97 9.08
N THR A 191 9.67 12.83 9.73
CA THR A 191 10.08 12.76 11.13
C THR A 191 11.37 13.56 11.35
N LEU A 192 12.41 13.32 10.54
CA LEU A 192 13.66 14.07 10.61
C LEU A 192 13.46 15.57 10.37
N SER A 193 12.59 15.93 9.43
CA SER A 193 12.23 17.32 9.17
C SER A 193 11.52 17.98 10.35
N THR A 194 10.71 17.25 11.13
CA THR A 194 10.07 17.78 12.35
C THR A 194 11.03 17.96 13.53
N LEU A 195 12.12 17.17 13.56
CA LEU A 195 13.21 17.32 14.53
C LEU A 195 14.19 18.45 14.15
N ASN A 196 13.91 19.21 13.09
CA ASN A 196 14.79 20.25 12.53
C ASN A 196 16.17 19.74 12.08
N ILE A 197 16.28 18.46 11.74
CA ILE A 197 17.49 17.90 11.14
C ILE A 197 17.51 18.31 9.65
N ARG A 198 18.59 18.98 9.23
CA ARG A 198 18.76 19.38 7.83
C ARG A 198 19.07 18.16 6.97
N VAL A 199 18.09 17.76 6.17
CA VAL A 199 18.24 16.66 5.21
C VAL A 199 18.73 17.22 3.86
N PRO A 200 19.80 16.67 3.27
CA PRO A 200 20.29 17.07 1.95
C PRO A 200 19.21 17.01 0.86
N ASN A 201 19.23 17.98 -0.05
CA ASN A 201 18.31 18.01 -1.20
C ASN A 201 18.41 16.77 -2.10
N ALA A 202 19.56 16.11 -2.13
CA ALA A 202 19.76 14.84 -2.84
C ALA A 202 18.79 13.75 -2.33
N ILE A 203 18.64 13.60 -1.02
CA ILE A 203 17.72 12.61 -0.43
C ILE A 203 16.27 12.94 -0.79
N LYS A 204 15.90 14.22 -0.71
CA LYS A 204 14.56 14.69 -1.10
C LYS A 204 14.26 14.37 -2.57
N ARG A 205 15.23 14.58 -3.47
CA ARG A 205 15.13 14.24 -4.89
C ARG A 205 15.03 12.73 -5.09
N SER A 206 15.88 11.94 -4.45
CA SER A 206 15.86 10.47 -4.52
C SER A 206 14.53 9.90 -4.04
N LEU A 207 13.92 10.44 -2.99
CA LEU A 207 12.59 10.04 -2.52
C LEU A 207 11.52 10.24 -3.60
N THR A 208 11.50 11.41 -4.25
CA THR A 208 10.54 11.66 -5.34
C THR A 208 10.81 10.77 -6.55
N THR A 209 12.08 10.49 -6.87
CA THR A 209 12.43 9.54 -7.94
C THR A 209 11.95 8.13 -7.62
N MET A 210 12.20 7.63 -6.42
CA MET A 210 11.71 6.31 -5.99
C MET A 210 10.17 6.26 -5.98
N GLN A 211 9.49 7.35 -5.62
CA GLN A 211 8.03 7.48 -5.72
C GLN A 211 7.52 7.37 -7.16
N ILE A 212 8.23 7.91 -8.14
CA ILE A 212 7.86 7.77 -9.56
C ILE A 212 8.12 6.33 -10.02
N THR A 213 9.29 5.77 -9.65
CA THR A 213 9.68 4.41 -10.02
C THR A 213 8.69 3.36 -9.49
N GLN A 214 8.16 3.50 -8.26
CA GLN A 214 7.14 2.56 -7.75
C GLN A 214 5.87 2.54 -8.61
N PHE A 215 5.45 3.68 -9.19
CA PHE A 215 4.23 3.72 -9.99
C PHE A 215 4.47 3.10 -11.37
N LEU A 216 5.64 3.34 -11.95
CA LEU A 216 6.01 2.75 -13.24
C LEU A 216 6.20 1.23 -13.11
N VAL A 217 7.02 0.78 -12.16
CA VAL A 217 7.35 -0.64 -12.00
C VAL A 217 6.17 -1.40 -11.38
N GLY A 218 5.62 -0.89 -10.27
CA GLY A 218 4.51 -1.53 -9.58
C GLY A 218 3.21 -1.49 -10.38
N GLY A 219 2.92 -0.37 -11.06
CA GLY A 219 1.75 -0.25 -11.93
C GLY A 219 1.84 -1.14 -13.16
N SER A 220 3.00 -1.20 -13.82
CA SER A 220 3.21 -2.14 -14.93
C SER A 220 3.10 -3.59 -14.48
N GLY A 221 3.69 -3.94 -13.32
CA GLY A 221 3.56 -5.27 -12.74
C GLY A 221 2.10 -5.67 -12.48
N ALA A 222 1.29 -4.76 -11.94
CA ALA A 222 -0.14 -5.00 -11.76
C ALA A 222 -0.88 -5.14 -13.10
N ALA A 223 -0.59 -4.30 -14.10
CA ALA A 223 -1.22 -4.36 -15.42
C ALA A 223 -0.92 -5.68 -16.16
N ILE A 224 0.30 -6.21 -16.02
CA ILE A 224 0.70 -7.49 -16.65
C ILE A 224 -0.22 -8.63 -16.18
N HIS A 225 -0.73 -8.62 -14.95
CA HIS A 225 -1.63 -9.67 -14.45
C HIS A 225 -2.96 -9.75 -15.20
N LEU A 226 -3.37 -8.70 -15.93
CA LEU A 226 -4.54 -8.75 -16.83
C LEU A 226 -4.28 -9.62 -18.07
N PHE A 227 -3.02 -9.76 -18.48
CA PHE A 227 -2.64 -10.42 -19.73
C PHE A 227 -2.02 -11.80 -19.52
N ILE A 228 -1.64 -12.16 -18.28
CA ILE A 228 -1.08 -13.48 -17.97
C ILE A 228 -2.17 -14.56 -18.03
N LYS A 229 -1.90 -15.59 -18.82
CA LYS A 229 -2.59 -16.88 -18.82
C LYS A 229 -1.56 -17.97 -18.54
N TYR A 230 -1.91 -18.95 -17.74
CA TYR A 230 -1.06 -20.11 -17.45
C TYR A 230 -1.74 -21.40 -17.89
N ARG A 231 -0.96 -22.41 -18.22
CA ARG A 231 -1.48 -23.73 -18.59
C ARG A 231 -1.88 -24.45 -17.30
N ALA A 232 -3.15 -24.83 -17.18
CA ALA A 232 -3.58 -25.66 -16.06
C ALA A 232 -3.02 -27.08 -16.25
N SER A 233 -2.58 -27.72 -15.15
CA SER A 233 -2.18 -29.13 -15.12
C SER A 233 -3.38 -30.06 -15.15
N GLY A 234 -4.23 -29.92 -16.17
CA GLY A 234 -5.24 -30.90 -16.56
C GLY A 234 -4.82 -31.59 -17.86
N GLU A 235 -5.36 -32.78 -18.11
CA GLU A 235 -5.03 -33.61 -19.29
C GLU A 235 -5.22 -32.86 -20.63
N ASP A 236 -6.10 -31.85 -20.67
CA ASP A 236 -6.40 -31.06 -21.88
C ASP A 236 -5.52 -29.80 -22.06
N GLY A 237 -4.63 -29.49 -21.12
CA GLY A 237 -3.68 -28.37 -21.26
C GLY A 237 -4.32 -27.00 -21.51
N GLU A 238 -5.52 -26.76 -21.00
CA GLU A 238 -6.25 -25.51 -21.21
C GLU A 238 -5.54 -24.30 -20.56
N TYR A 239 -5.54 -23.16 -21.25
CA TYR A 239 -4.99 -21.91 -20.74
C TYR A 239 -6.01 -21.20 -19.84
N VAL A 240 -5.70 -21.12 -18.55
CA VAL A 240 -6.51 -20.44 -17.54
C VAL A 240 -5.96 -19.04 -17.26
N ARG A 241 -6.85 -18.06 -17.08
CA ARG A 241 -6.47 -16.68 -16.74
C ARG A 241 -5.92 -16.60 -15.31
N CYS A 242 -4.94 -15.72 -15.09
CA CYS A 242 -4.39 -15.45 -13.76
C CYS A 242 -5.44 -14.89 -12.78
N LEU A 243 -6.39 -14.10 -13.28
CA LEU A 243 -7.51 -13.56 -12.53
C LEU A 243 -8.75 -14.42 -12.82
N SER A 244 -9.32 -15.01 -11.77
CA SER A 244 -10.42 -15.99 -11.89
C SER A 244 -11.80 -15.36 -11.95
N HIS A 245 -11.94 -14.11 -11.47
CA HIS A 245 -13.22 -13.42 -11.36
C HIS A 245 -13.19 -12.04 -12.02
N MET A 246 -14.31 -11.65 -12.65
CA MET A 246 -14.49 -10.32 -13.24
C MET A 246 -14.26 -9.17 -12.24
N GLY A 247 -14.57 -9.39 -10.95
CA GLY A 247 -14.27 -8.42 -9.90
C GLY A 247 -12.78 -8.19 -9.67
N GLN A 248 -11.95 -9.23 -9.81
CA GLN A 248 -10.48 -9.09 -9.69
C GLN A 248 -9.91 -8.33 -10.89
N GLU A 249 -10.42 -8.58 -12.10
CA GLU A 249 -10.06 -7.83 -13.30
C GLU A 249 -10.44 -6.35 -13.16
N LEU A 250 -11.68 -6.07 -12.70
CA LEU A 250 -12.14 -4.71 -12.45
C LEU A 250 -11.27 -4.00 -11.39
N ALA A 251 -10.84 -4.71 -10.33
CA ALA A 251 -9.95 -4.14 -9.32
C ALA A 251 -8.62 -3.67 -9.92
N VAL A 252 -8.05 -4.48 -10.83
CA VAL A 252 -6.78 -4.15 -11.49
C VAL A 252 -6.98 -3.00 -12.49
N VAL A 253 -8.07 -3.00 -13.25
CA VAL A 253 -8.42 -1.89 -14.16
C VAL A 253 -8.59 -0.57 -13.40
N ILE A 254 -9.32 -0.57 -12.28
CA ILE A 254 -9.47 0.62 -11.41
C ILE A 254 -8.08 1.12 -10.95
N ASN A 255 -7.20 0.21 -10.53
CA ASN A 255 -5.84 0.58 -10.15
C ASN A 255 -5.04 1.16 -11.33
N CYS A 256 -5.09 0.58 -12.52
CA CYS A 256 -4.41 1.09 -13.70
C CYS A 256 -4.91 2.50 -14.11
N VAL A 257 -6.22 2.69 -14.12
CA VAL A 257 -6.86 3.98 -14.43
C VAL A 257 -6.48 5.05 -13.40
N TYR A 258 -6.37 4.69 -12.12
CA TYR A 258 -5.92 5.59 -11.05
C TYR A 258 -4.42 5.93 -11.15
N LEU A 259 -3.57 4.94 -11.37
CA LEU A 259 -2.11 5.11 -11.36
C LEU A 259 -1.61 5.95 -12.52
N THR A 260 -2.28 5.93 -13.67
CA THR A 260 -1.89 6.67 -14.87
C THR A 260 -1.83 8.20 -14.65
N PRO A 261 -2.91 8.89 -14.28
CA PRO A 261 -2.88 10.33 -13.98
C PRO A 261 -2.04 10.65 -12.74
N LEU A 262 -1.98 9.76 -11.75
CA LEU A 262 -1.13 9.95 -10.58
C LEU A 262 0.36 10.02 -10.98
N THR A 263 0.81 9.10 -11.82
CA THR A 263 2.18 9.06 -12.34
C THR A 263 2.51 10.36 -13.07
N PHE A 264 1.60 10.82 -13.92
CA PHE A 264 1.76 12.10 -14.62
C PHE A 264 1.90 13.29 -13.64
N LEU A 265 1.08 13.35 -12.59
CA LEU A 265 1.15 14.43 -11.59
C LEU A 265 2.48 14.44 -10.84
N PHE A 266 3.04 13.27 -10.52
CA PHE A 266 4.36 13.16 -9.88
C PHE A 266 5.50 13.56 -10.80
N VAL A 267 5.47 13.13 -12.06
CA VAL A 267 6.45 13.56 -13.08
C VAL A 267 6.40 15.08 -13.25
N ARG A 268 5.20 15.66 -13.35
CA ARG A 268 5.02 17.12 -13.43
C ARG A 268 5.57 17.83 -12.19
N PHE A 269 5.33 17.30 -10.99
CA PHE A 269 5.88 17.84 -9.75
C PHE A 269 7.42 17.79 -9.73
N PHE A 270 8.01 16.68 -10.17
CA PHE A 270 9.46 16.51 -10.23
C PHE A 270 10.12 17.50 -11.20
N ILE A 271 9.59 17.61 -12.42
CA ILE A 271 10.09 18.56 -13.43
C ILE A 271 10.04 19.99 -12.85
N ARG A 272 8.90 20.39 -12.29
CA ARG A 272 8.72 21.74 -11.74
C ARG A 272 9.61 22.03 -10.53
N SER A 273 9.88 21.03 -9.70
CA SER A 273 10.58 21.22 -8.42
C SER A 273 12.10 21.05 -8.51
N TYR A 274 12.60 20.30 -9.51
CA TYR A 274 14.03 19.94 -9.59
C TYR A 274 14.69 20.23 -10.93
N LEU A 275 13.93 20.34 -12.04
CA LEU A 275 14.50 20.51 -13.39
C LEU A 275 14.17 21.87 -14.00
N SER A 276 13.07 22.50 -13.60
CA SER A 276 12.69 23.82 -14.09
C SER A 276 13.69 24.88 -13.56
N PRO A 277 14.35 25.66 -14.44
CA PRO A 277 15.20 26.76 -14.00
C PRO A 277 14.31 27.88 -13.46
N GLY A 278 14.13 27.96 -12.15
CA GLY A 278 13.36 29.04 -11.54
C GLY A 278 12.99 28.85 -10.07
N LYS A 279 13.64 29.68 -9.24
CA LYS A 279 13.43 29.96 -7.80
C LYS A 279 14.31 29.17 -6.82
N SER A 280 15.60 29.52 -6.80
CA SER A 280 16.31 29.75 -5.54
C SER A 280 15.70 30.96 -4.83
#